data_AF-A0A1R4GXI0-F1
#
_entry.id   AF-A0A1R4GXI0-F1
#
_cell.length_a   1.000
_cell.length_b   1.000
_cell.length_c   1.000
_cell.angle_alpha   90.00
_cell.angle_beta   90.00
_cell.angle_gamma   90.00
#
_symmetry.space_group_name_H-M   'P 1'
#
loop_
_entity.id
_entity.type
_entity.pdbx_description
1 polymer ?
#
loop_
_entity_poly.entity_id
_entity_poly.type
_entity_poly.pdbx_seq_one_letter_code
_entity_poly.pdbx_strand_id
1 'polypeptide(L)'
;MNQYVQYGFNTTLRKKIFSEDLTCLVPQNFDDLLSVYEHHNRYKSEEHSNDNKPAPTLHNILFDSYYDNPINPYETADSRSADENSDGEAYYSLINFSNFLLHVLRIMINEQSSSRQDIALDDKQLLVQFEDHILTETNFDNGKHFSVLSQVKAFIYCLLKMKFVFDHFIIKRNAQDSKEHWTIKKLTMSKSSHSAYYKNSFEQDNDSLVMLQSAFHVSTPTMNYKHWLNAALSYLYTHYNNSDYETGLDSLSYLKHLEAIARAFMLRRYLTDNPDEYHQIIYQTSNLNSLSLKQDKHNVYSNDMRSQIEHYLRYGNIRNIFVFNYLDYLLWIRNNKPSFTFTSRSSIEHFYPQNKRDKDILINEKDSPDTLLHSFGNLCLISHSLNSRVTNDMPTVKVKYFLDAKQIDSLKLFKMIDYIHDTGIKWDKDTIRQHGNEMVDLLVNNLQIAEQVSS
;
A
#
# COMPACT_ATOMS: atom_id res chain seq x y z
N MET A 1 14.65 -4.40 6.89
CA MET A 1 13.20 -4.30 6.60
C MET A 1 12.50 -5.63 6.33
N ASN A 2 13.21 -6.77 6.27
CA ASN A 2 12.65 -8.06 5.82
C ASN A 2 12.19 -8.99 6.95
N GLN A 3 12.23 -8.51 8.19
CA GLN A 3 11.82 -9.23 9.40
C GLN A 3 10.92 -8.33 10.25
N TYR A 4 10.08 -8.98 11.07
CA TYR A 4 9.25 -8.30 12.05
C TYR A 4 10.11 -7.62 13.10
N VAL A 5 9.74 -6.40 13.48
CA VAL A 5 10.50 -5.54 14.38
C VAL A 5 10.77 -6.20 15.72
N GLN A 6 9.85 -7.05 16.20
CA GLN A 6 9.99 -7.79 17.45
C GLN A 6 11.26 -8.66 17.50
N TYR A 7 11.66 -9.26 16.38
CA TYR A 7 12.86 -10.09 16.30
C TYR A 7 14.17 -9.29 16.37
N GLY A 8 14.10 -7.96 16.24
CA GLY A 8 15.26 -7.07 16.47
C GLY A 8 15.62 -6.89 17.94
N PHE A 9 14.83 -7.44 18.87
CA PHE A 9 15.03 -7.33 20.32
C PHE A 9 15.22 -8.72 20.94
N ASN A 10 16.05 -8.80 21.99
CA ASN A 10 16.18 -10.01 22.82
C ASN A 10 14.84 -10.36 23.48
N THR A 11 14.68 -11.62 23.91
CA THR A 11 13.39 -12.15 24.36
C THR A 11 12.78 -11.37 25.53
N THR A 12 13.59 -10.96 26.50
CA THR A 12 13.13 -10.22 27.68
C THR A 12 12.63 -8.81 27.31
N LEU A 13 13.39 -8.07 26.52
CA LEU A 13 12.97 -6.74 26.04
C LEU A 13 11.78 -6.85 25.10
N ARG A 14 11.78 -7.84 24.20
CA ARG A 14 10.73 -8.07 23.21
C ARG A 14 9.36 -8.18 23.88
N LYS A 15 9.23 -8.99 24.93
CA LYS A 15 7.97 -9.18 25.67
C LYS A 15 7.51 -7.92 26.41
N LYS A 16 8.44 -7.11 26.91
CA LYS A 16 8.12 -5.84 27.57
C LYS A 16 7.69 -4.76 26.58
N ILE A 17 8.29 -4.73 25.39
CA ILE A 17 7.99 -3.73 24.35
C ILE A 17 6.74 -4.11 23.55
N PHE A 18 6.51 -5.40 23.29
CA PHE A 18 5.50 -5.88 22.34
C PHE A 18 4.42 -6.79 22.95
N SER A 19 4.20 -6.71 24.26
CA SER A 19 3.38 -7.65 25.06
C SER A 19 3.89 -9.09 25.03
N GLU A 20 3.43 -9.91 25.99
CA GLU A 20 3.84 -11.33 26.10
C GLU A 20 3.46 -12.15 24.86
N ASP A 21 2.36 -11.79 24.21
CA ASP A 21 1.85 -12.46 23.02
C ASP A 21 2.36 -11.86 21.69
N LEU A 22 3.23 -10.84 21.76
CA LEU A 22 3.87 -10.14 20.65
C LEU A 22 2.95 -9.26 19.79
N THR A 23 1.69 -9.04 20.19
CA THR A 23 0.67 -8.40 19.35
C THR A 23 0.46 -6.91 19.61
N CYS A 24 1.03 -6.35 20.69
CA CYS A 24 0.78 -4.97 21.09
C CYS A 24 2.07 -4.21 21.40
N LEU A 25 2.30 -3.07 20.75
CA LEU A 25 3.33 -2.13 21.19
C LEU A 25 2.89 -1.47 22.50
N VAL A 26 3.62 -1.74 23.59
CA VAL A 26 3.29 -1.31 24.95
C VAL A 26 3.70 0.14 25.23
N PRO A 27 4.95 0.58 24.95
CA PRO A 27 5.35 1.97 25.22
C PRO A 27 4.56 2.96 24.36
N GLN A 28 4.10 4.07 24.94
CA GLN A 28 3.30 5.08 24.23
C GLN A 28 4.14 6.24 23.68
N ASN A 29 5.36 6.38 24.18
CA ASN A 29 6.28 7.45 23.78
C ASN A 29 7.74 7.03 24.05
N PHE A 30 8.68 7.94 23.76
CA PHE A 30 10.11 7.70 23.96
C PHE A 30 10.49 7.46 25.43
N ASP A 31 9.90 8.20 26.37
CA ASP A 31 10.28 8.12 27.78
C ASP A 31 9.76 6.80 28.42
N ASP A 32 8.59 6.30 27.99
CA ASP A 32 8.11 4.96 28.33
C ASP A 32 9.07 3.88 27.81
N LEU A 33 9.49 4.01 26.54
CA LEU A 33 10.42 3.08 25.92
C LEU A 33 11.76 3.09 26.65
N LEU A 34 12.28 4.27 26.97
CA LEU A 34 13.52 4.42 27.74
C LEU A 34 13.40 3.76 29.12
N SER A 35 12.26 3.95 29.80
CA SER A 35 11.99 3.31 31.09
C SER A 35 12.07 1.79 31.01
N VAL A 36 11.54 1.17 29.94
CA VAL A 36 11.66 -0.29 29.73
C VAL A 36 13.13 -0.72 29.64
N TYR A 37 13.95 0.03 28.92
CA TYR A 37 15.39 -0.24 28.77
C TYR A 37 16.16 -0.05 30.09
N GLU A 38 15.91 1.03 30.81
CA GLU A 38 16.56 1.32 32.09
C GLU A 38 16.29 0.22 33.12
N HIS A 39 15.03 -0.22 33.23
CA HIS A 39 14.68 -1.32 34.13
C HIS A 39 15.38 -2.61 33.71
N HIS A 40 15.36 -2.97 32.42
CA HIS A 40 16.04 -4.17 31.93
C HIS A 40 17.55 -4.17 32.22
N ASN A 41 18.23 -3.03 32.05
CA ASN A 41 19.66 -2.93 32.29
C ASN A 41 20.02 -3.03 33.78
N ARG A 42 19.21 -2.44 34.67
CA ARG A 42 19.39 -2.59 36.13
C ARG A 42 19.32 -4.05 36.56
N TYR A 43 18.33 -4.81 36.07
CA TYR A 43 18.22 -6.24 36.34
C TYR A 43 19.44 -7.04 35.81
N LYS A 44 19.94 -6.75 34.60
CA LYS A 44 21.13 -7.43 34.07
C LYS A 44 22.40 -7.15 34.89
N SER A 45 22.59 -5.93 35.36
CA SER A 45 23.74 -5.57 36.20
C SER A 45 23.71 -6.21 37.60
N GLU A 46 22.53 -6.61 38.09
CA GLU A 46 22.37 -7.30 39.37
C GLU A 46 22.62 -8.81 39.28
N GLU A 47 22.36 -9.45 38.13
CA GLU A 47 22.52 -10.91 37.93
C GLU A 47 23.89 -11.34 37.36
N HIS A 48 24.64 -10.47 36.67
CA HIS A 48 25.94 -10.81 36.06
C HIS A 48 27.04 -9.79 36.38
N SER A 49 27.80 -10.07 37.43
CA SER A 49 28.86 -9.21 37.97
C SER A 49 30.25 -9.32 37.30
N ASN A 50 30.40 -10.06 36.20
CA ASN A 50 31.74 -10.40 35.67
C ASN A 50 32.10 -9.87 34.27
N ASP A 51 31.26 -9.09 33.58
CA ASP A 51 31.68 -8.41 32.34
C ASP A 51 30.92 -7.08 32.11
N ASN A 52 31.18 -6.10 32.99
CA ASN A 52 30.58 -4.76 32.96
C ASN A 52 31.25 -3.86 31.91
N LYS A 53 31.23 -4.23 30.63
CA LYS A 53 31.44 -3.23 29.57
C LYS A 53 30.08 -2.64 29.18
N PRO A 54 29.88 -1.31 29.34
CA PRO A 54 28.66 -0.68 28.88
C PRO A 54 28.51 -0.92 27.37
N ALA A 55 27.28 -1.18 26.93
CA ALA A 55 26.98 -1.26 25.50
C ALA A 55 27.46 0.05 24.83
N PRO A 56 28.16 -0.03 23.68
CA PRO A 56 28.70 1.16 23.05
C PRO A 56 27.56 2.12 22.69
N THR A 57 27.75 3.41 22.99
CA THR A 57 26.80 4.43 22.54
C THR A 57 26.88 4.57 21.02
N LEU A 58 25.88 5.16 20.37
CA LEU A 58 25.96 5.47 18.93
C LEU A 58 27.17 6.36 18.61
N HIS A 59 27.55 7.25 19.54
CA HIS A 59 28.76 8.05 19.41
C HIS A 59 30.02 7.17 19.41
N ASN A 60 30.09 6.18 20.30
CA ASN A 60 31.19 5.22 20.35
C ASN A 60 31.25 4.38 19.06
N ILE A 61 30.09 3.95 18.54
CA ILE A 61 30.00 3.16 17.30
C ILE A 61 30.46 3.96 16.08
N LEU A 62 30.10 5.24 15.99
CA LEU A 62 30.36 6.07 14.81
C LEU A 62 31.72 6.76 14.84
N PHE A 63 32.28 7.02 16.02
CA PHE A 63 33.43 7.92 16.17
C PHE A 63 34.59 7.38 17.03
N ASP A 64 34.42 6.30 17.80
CA ASP A 64 35.54 5.67 18.51
C ASP A 64 36.12 4.49 17.71
N SER A 65 37.38 4.62 17.28
CA SER A 65 38.16 3.55 16.64
C SER A 65 38.42 2.34 17.55
N TYR A 66 38.04 2.42 18.83
CA TYR A 66 38.13 1.28 19.75
C TYR A 66 37.02 0.24 19.50
N TYR A 67 35.95 0.65 18.81
CA TYR A 67 34.83 -0.20 18.39
C TYR A 67 34.79 -0.36 16.87
N ASP A 68 35.96 -0.56 16.22
CA ASP A 68 36.10 -0.77 14.76
C ASP A 68 35.18 -1.88 14.21
N ASN A 69 34.67 -2.77 15.07
CA ASN A 69 33.50 -3.61 14.80
C ASN A 69 32.47 -3.37 15.91
N PRO A 70 31.46 -2.50 15.71
CA PRO A 70 30.39 -2.36 16.68
C PRO A 70 29.68 -3.71 16.85
N ILE A 71 29.31 -4.06 18.08
CA ILE A 71 28.53 -5.28 18.35
C ILE A 71 27.34 -5.24 17.41
N ASN A 72 27.26 -6.23 16.52
CA ASN A 72 26.14 -6.31 15.61
C ASN A 72 24.88 -6.47 16.48
N PRO A 73 23.82 -5.67 16.31
CA PRO A 73 22.59 -5.87 17.09
C PRO A 73 22.06 -7.32 16.98
N TYR A 74 22.35 -8.01 15.87
CA TYR A 74 22.09 -9.45 15.70
C TYR A 74 22.84 -10.36 16.69
N GLU A 75 23.98 -9.93 17.23
CA GLU A 75 24.74 -10.61 18.29
C GLU A 75 24.18 -10.32 19.69
N THR A 76 23.33 -9.29 19.84
CA THR A 76 22.59 -8.99 21.08
C THR A 76 21.18 -9.59 21.12
N ALA A 77 20.66 -9.98 19.96
CA ALA A 77 19.52 -10.88 19.89
C ALA A 77 19.96 -12.27 20.36
N ASP A 78 19.11 -12.98 21.11
CA ASP A 78 19.47 -14.31 21.60
C ASP A 78 19.96 -15.18 20.42
N SER A 79 21.14 -15.80 20.59
CA SER A 79 21.68 -16.74 19.60
C SER A 79 20.57 -17.74 19.28
N ARG A 80 20.16 -17.83 18.01
CA ARG A 80 19.05 -18.70 17.56
C ARG A 80 19.19 -20.07 18.23
N SER A 81 18.47 -20.30 19.32
CA SER A 81 18.36 -21.62 19.89
C SER A 81 17.62 -22.45 18.85
N ALA A 82 18.09 -23.66 18.59
CA ALA A 82 17.56 -24.57 17.58
C ALA A 82 16.11 -25.03 17.84
N ASP A 83 15.40 -24.41 18.79
CA ASP A 83 14.08 -24.82 19.29
C ASP A 83 12.94 -23.82 19.02
N GLU A 84 13.21 -22.66 18.41
CA GLU A 84 12.12 -21.82 17.89
C GLU A 84 11.95 -22.10 16.39
N ASN A 85 10.75 -22.50 15.98
CA ASN A 85 10.27 -22.57 14.58
C ASN A 85 10.26 -21.16 13.90
N SER A 86 11.27 -20.33 14.14
CA SER A 86 11.78 -19.33 13.23
C SER A 86 12.41 -20.06 12.05
N ASP A 87 11.61 -20.81 11.30
CA ASP A 87 12.02 -21.12 9.94
C ASP A 87 12.31 -19.77 9.26
N GLY A 88 13.34 -19.72 8.42
CA GLY A 88 13.97 -18.51 7.91
C GLY A 88 13.09 -17.65 6.97
N GLU A 89 11.85 -17.35 7.36
CA GLU A 89 10.85 -16.58 6.64
C GLU A 89 11.33 -15.13 6.48
N ALA A 90 12.09 -14.91 5.41
CA ALA A 90 12.37 -13.59 4.90
C ALA A 90 11.13 -13.08 4.18
N TYR A 91 10.68 -11.87 4.51
CA TYR A 91 9.63 -11.18 3.77
C TYR A 91 10.25 -10.20 2.79
N TYR A 92 9.68 -10.12 1.59
CA TYR A 92 10.03 -9.04 0.67
C TYR A 92 9.36 -7.74 1.14
N SER A 93 10.18 -6.76 1.53
CA SER A 93 9.68 -5.45 1.91
C SER A 93 9.28 -4.63 0.68
N LEU A 94 8.17 -3.89 0.80
CA LEU A 94 7.64 -3.03 -0.27
C LEU A 94 8.56 -1.83 -0.58
N ILE A 95 9.37 -1.42 0.40
CA ILE A 95 10.25 -0.25 0.35
C ILE A 95 11.57 -0.56 1.05
N ASN A 96 12.63 0.11 0.63
CA ASN A 96 13.92 0.05 1.33
C ASN A 96 13.88 0.89 2.63
N PHE A 97 14.93 0.77 3.44
CA PHE A 97 15.01 1.47 4.72
C PHE A 97 15.03 3.00 4.55
N SER A 98 15.79 3.53 3.58
CA SER A 98 15.87 4.98 3.31
C SER A 98 14.51 5.60 3.00
N ASN A 99 13.72 4.96 2.12
CA ASN A 99 12.36 5.41 1.83
C ASN A 99 11.44 5.28 3.05
N PHE A 100 11.61 4.21 3.85
CA PHE A 100 10.84 4.06 5.09
C PHE A 100 11.11 5.21 6.07
N LEU A 101 12.36 5.62 6.26
CA LEU A 101 12.71 6.77 7.10
C LEU A 101 12.00 8.05 6.66
N LEU A 102 11.91 8.32 5.35
CA LEU A 102 11.20 9.47 4.80
C LEU A 102 9.68 9.39 5.03
N HIS A 103 9.08 8.19 4.93
CA HIS A 103 7.67 8.00 5.29
C HIS A 103 7.43 8.31 6.77
N VAL A 104 8.29 7.82 7.67
CA VAL A 104 8.20 8.09 9.12
C VAL A 104 8.34 9.59 9.38
N LEU A 105 9.34 10.23 8.77
CA LEU A 105 9.57 11.67 8.93
C LEU A 105 8.36 12.48 8.46
N ARG A 106 7.84 12.20 7.26
CA ARG A 106 6.65 12.88 6.72
C ARG A 106 5.46 12.77 7.66
N ILE A 107 5.17 11.57 8.17
CA ILE A 107 4.04 11.34 9.08
C ILE A 107 4.25 12.08 10.39
N MET A 108 5.43 11.96 11.01
CA MET A 108 5.76 12.64 12.26
C MET A 108 5.56 14.16 12.15
N ILE A 109 6.10 14.78 11.10
CA ILE A 109 6.02 16.23 10.90
C ILE A 109 4.59 16.68 10.62
N ASN A 110 3.84 15.93 9.81
CA ASN A 110 2.44 16.27 9.56
C ASN A 110 1.63 16.17 10.85
N GLU A 111 1.85 15.16 11.69
CA GLU A 111 1.12 15.02 12.97
C GLU A 111 1.49 16.09 14.02
N GLN A 112 2.69 16.66 13.92
CA GLN A 112 3.13 17.74 14.82
C GLN A 112 2.66 19.13 14.36
N SER A 113 2.42 19.33 13.07
CA SER A 113 2.21 20.66 12.47
C SER A 113 0.83 20.86 11.83
N SER A 114 0.21 22.00 12.10
CA SER A 114 -1.01 22.43 11.40
C SER A 114 -0.78 22.82 9.94
N SER A 115 0.42 23.30 9.54
CA SER A 115 0.71 23.64 8.13
C SER A 115 0.76 22.43 7.19
N ARG A 116 0.85 21.21 7.72
CA ARG A 116 0.97 19.95 6.94
C ARG A 116 2.05 20.05 5.85
N GLN A 117 3.31 19.82 6.21
CA GLN A 117 4.46 19.99 5.31
C GLN A 117 4.68 18.78 4.38
N ASP A 118 5.05 19.03 3.12
CA ASP A 118 5.27 17.99 2.10
C ASP A 118 6.73 17.53 2.03
N ILE A 119 7.11 16.62 2.93
CA ILE A 119 8.47 16.04 3.05
C ILE A 119 8.77 15.07 1.91
N ALA A 120 9.71 15.33 1.00
CA ALA A 120 9.96 14.49 -0.17
C ALA A 120 10.11 12.98 0.16
N LEU A 121 9.48 12.09 -0.64
CA LEU A 121 9.59 10.61 -0.52
C LEU A 121 10.56 10.04 -1.56
N ASP A 122 11.71 10.71 -1.69
CA ASP A 122 12.82 10.36 -2.57
C ASP A 122 14.07 10.17 -1.72
N ASP A 123 14.65 8.98 -1.75
CA ASP A 123 15.83 8.64 -0.96
C ASP A 123 17.04 9.54 -1.23
N LYS A 124 17.10 10.18 -2.40
CA LYS A 124 18.11 11.20 -2.71
C LYS A 124 18.00 12.47 -1.87
N GLN A 125 16.82 12.74 -1.31
CA GLN A 125 16.56 13.90 -0.45
C GLN A 125 16.71 13.56 1.04
N LEU A 126 17.04 12.31 1.40
CA LEU A 126 17.05 11.84 2.79
C LEU A 126 17.83 12.76 3.74
N LEU A 127 19.09 13.07 3.40
CA LEU A 127 19.94 13.88 4.28
C LEU A 127 19.40 15.30 4.44
N VAL A 128 19.02 15.95 3.34
CA VAL A 128 18.45 17.30 3.34
C VAL A 128 17.19 17.37 4.20
N GLN A 129 16.28 16.41 4.04
CA GLN A 129 15.04 16.37 4.83
C GLN A 129 15.31 16.17 6.34
N PHE A 130 16.32 15.38 6.72
CA PHE A 130 16.68 15.22 8.14
C PHE A 130 17.38 16.45 8.71
N GLU A 131 18.24 17.11 7.92
CA GLU A 131 18.87 18.37 8.30
C GLU A 131 17.82 19.45 8.59
N ASP A 132 16.85 19.60 7.68
CA ASP A 132 15.82 20.64 7.76
C ASP A 132 14.81 20.40 8.89
N HIS A 133 14.45 19.14 9.17
CA HIS A 133 13.30 18.82 10.03
C HIS A 133 13.65 18.16 11.38
N ILE A 134 14.84 17.58 11.52
CA ILE A 134 15.30 16.92 12.75
C ILE A 134 16.49 17.65 13.39
N LEU A 135 17.49 18.03 12.59
CA LEU A 135 18.76 18.57 13.10
C LEU A 135 18.79 20.09 13.25
N THR A 136 17.76 20.78 12.74
CA THR A 136 17.57 22.22 12.92
C THR A 136 16.46 22.47 13.92
N GLU A 137 16.58 23.51 14.75
CA GLU A 137 15.48 23.93 15.62
C GLU A 137 14.29 24.37 14.77
N THR A 138 13.16 23.68 14.94
CA THR A 138 11.94 23.95 14.18
C THR A 138 10.94 24.70 15.04
N ASN A 139 10.43 25.79 14.47
CA ASN A 139 9.24 26.47 14.98
C ASN A 139 8.06 26.02 14.12
N PHE A 140 7.08 25.34 14.72
CA PHE A 140 5.83 25.06 14.03
C PHE A 140 4.81 26.17 14.26
N ASP A 141 3.79 26.21 13.40
CA ASP A 141 2.65 27.09 13.57
C ASP A 141 2.08 26.95 14.99
N ASN A 142 1.72 28.09 15.60
CA ASN A 142 1.30 28.25 17.00
C ASN A 142 2.42 28.48 18.03
N GLY A 143 3.65 28.75 17.60
CA GLY A 143 4.74 29.18 18.50
C GLY A 143 5.33 28.06 19.37
N LYS A 144 5.08 26.79 19.00
CA LYS A 144 5.63 25.63 19.67
C LYS A 144 7.06 25.40 19.15
N HIS A 145 8.04 25.64 20.00
CA HIS A 145 9.45 25.37 19.74
C HIS A 145 9.76 23.90 20.03
N PHE A 146 10.43 23.23 19.10
CA PHE A 146 10.96 21.89 19.31
C PHE A 146 12.48 21.93 19.23
N SER A 147 13.13 21.57 20.33
CA SER A 147 14.57 21.32 20.35
C SER A 147 14.94 20.13 19.46
N VAL A 148 16.17 20.11 18.95
CA VAL A 148 16.75 18.96 18.23
C VAL A 148 16.58 17.68 19.04
N LEU A 149 16.86 17.71 20.35
CA LEU A 149 16.73 16.54 21.23
C LEU A 149 15.28 16.01 21.26
N SER A 150 14.29 16.89 21.38
CA SER A 150 12.88 16.47 21.34
C SER A 150 12.48 15.88 19.99
N GLN A 151 12.99 16.42 18.87
CA GLN A 151 12.73 15.87 17.54
C GLN A 151 13.36 14.50 17.35
N VAL A 152 14.61 14.31 17.80
CA VAL A 152 15.29 13.01 17.77
C VAL A 152 14.52 11.98 18.60
N LYS A 153 14.12 12.31 19.83
CA LYS A 153 13.33 11.40 20.68
C LYS A 153 11.99 11.02 20.03
N ALA A 154 11.27 12.01 19.50
CA ALA A 154 10.00 11.78 18.81
C ALA A 154 10.18 10.88 17.58
N PHE A 155 11.22 11.14 16.78
CA PHE A 155 11.52 10.35 15.60
C PHE A 155 11.87 8.89 15.93
N ILE A 156 12.68 8.64 16.96
CA ILE A 156 13.05 7.29 17.40
C ILE A 156 11.80 6.47 17.76
N TYR A 157 10.91 7.04 18.57
CA TYR A 157 9.68 6.35 18.94
C TYR A 157 8.74 6.18 17.74
N CYS A 158 8.58 7.21 16.91
CA CYS A 158 7.79 7.15 15.69
C CYS A 158 8.31 6.03 14.78
N LEU A 159 9.62 5.90 14.57
CA LEU A 159 10.23 4.85 13.76
C LEU A 159 9.86 3.44 14.26
N LEU A 160 9.93 3.22 15.57
CA LEU A 160 9.55 1.94 16.19
C LEU A 160 8.06 1.63 15.98
N LYS A 161 7.19 2.59 16.32
CA LYS A 161 5.73 2.46 16.14
C LYS A 161 5.36 2.21 14.69
N MET A 162 5.92 2.99 13.77
CA MET A 162 5.72 2.87 12.33
C MET A 162 6.16 1.51 11.82
N LYS A 163 7.30 0.98 12.28
CA LYS A 163 7.78 -0.33 11.83
C LYS A 163 6.88 -1.44 12.35
N PHE A 164 6.43 -1.34 13.59
CA PHE A 164 5.48 -2.28 14.18
C PHE A 164 4.18 -2.33 13.36
N VAL A 165 3.53 -1.18 13.12
CA VAL A 165 2.28 -1.15 12.33
C VAL A 165 2.49 -1.53 10.88
N PHE A 166 3.63 -1.18 10.27
CA PHE A 166 4.01 -1.65 8.94
C PHE A 166 4.07 -3.18 8.91
N ASP A 167 4.67 -3.79 9.92
CA ASP A 167 4.77 -5.24 9.97
C ASP A 167 3.42 -5.93 10.18
N HIS A 168 2.48 -5.30 10.86
CA HIS A 168 1.22 -5.97 11.21
C HIS A 168 0.11 -5.68 10.20
N PHE A 169 0.12 -4.54 9.51
CA PHE A 169 -1.06 -4.07 8.79
C PHE A 169 -0.83 -3.70 7.33
N ILE A 170 0.41 -3.85 6.85
CA ILE A 170 0.77 -3.62 5.45
C ILE A 170 1.06 -4.95 4.75
N ILE A 171 0.60 -5.07 3.50
CA ILE A 171 0.82 -6.27 2.67
C ILE A 171 2.30 -6.64 2.52
N LYS A 172 2.55 -7.93 2.45
CA LYS A 172 3.89 -8.50 2.22
C LYS A 172 3.82 -9.84 1.52
N ARG A 173 4.94 -10.25 0.92
CA ARG A 173 5.14 -11.59 0.35
C ARG A 173 6.14 -12.36 1.20
N ASN A 174 5.82 -13.60 1.51
CA ASN A 174 6.80 -14.53 2.08
C ASN A 174 7.74 -14.99 0.95
N ALA A 175 9.05 -14.87 1.14
CA ALA A 175 10.03 -15.26 0.13
C ALA A 175 10.11 -16.77 -0.14
N GLN A 176 9.57 -17.58 0.77
CA GLN A 176 9.53 -19.04 0.67
C GLN A 176 8.20 -19.57 0.11
N ASP A 177 7.19 -18.71 -0.05
CA ASP A 177 5.90 -19.09 -0.64
C ASP A 177 6.01 -19.14 -2.16
N SER A 178 5.95 -20.35 -2.73
CA SER A 178 6.01 -20.60 -4.17
C SER A 178 4.85 -19.99 -4.96
N LYS A 179 3.78 -19.56 -4.27
CA LYS A 179 2.62 -18.92 -4.89
C LYS A 179 2.67 -17.38 -4.89
N GLU A 180 3.68 -16.78 -4.27
CA GLU A 180 3.91 -15.33 -4.18
C GLU A 180 2.68 -14.49 -3.77
N HIS A 181 1.77 -15.06 -2.97
CA HIS A 181 0.55 -14.36 -2.60
C HIS A 181 0.83 -13.20 -1.64
N TRP A 182 0.09 -12.09 -1.83
CA TRP A 182 0.08 -10.99 -0.88
C TRP A 182 -0.64 -11.42 0.40
N THR A 183 -0.07 -11.09 1.55
CA THR A 183 -0.64 -11.40 2.85
C THR A 183 -0.52 -10.20 3.79
N ILE A 184 -1.45 -10.10 4.73
CA ILE A 184 -1.35 -9.24 5.91
C ILE A 184 -1.41 -10.18 7.10
N LYS A 185 -0.29 -10.31 7.79
CA LYS A 185 -0.16 -11.19 8.95
C LYS A 185 0.45 -10.41 10.11
N LYS A 186 0.14 -10.84 11.33
CA LYS A 186 0.78 -10.41 12.56
C LYS A 186 1.63 -11.53 13.11
N LEU A 187 2.66 -11.15 13.86
CA LEU A 187 3.41 -12.08 14.70
C LEU A 187 2.62 -12.28 16.00
N THR A 188 2.49 -13.52 16.46
CA THR A 188 1.82 -13.84 17.73
C THR A 188 2.40 -15.10 18.38
N MET A 189 2.12 -15.31 19.66
CA MET A 189 2.59 -16.47 20.41
C MET A 189 1.52 -17.54 20.54
N SER A 190 1.92 -18.79 20.34
CA SER A 190 1.08 -19.95 20.63
C SER A 190 0.96 -20.14 22.14
N LYS A 191 -0.28 -20.22 22.64
CA LYS A 191 -0.57 -20.47 24.07
C LYS A 191 -0.08 -21.86 24.54
N SER A 192 0.04 -22.82 23.64
CA SER A 192 0.45 -24.20 23.98
C SER A 192 1.96 -24.37 23.91
N SER A 193 2.54 -24.11 22.74
CA SER A 193 3.96 -24.34 22.46
C SER A 193 4.87 -23.20 22.89
N HIS A 194 4.32 -22.05 23.31
CA HIS A 194 5.09 -20.83 23.59
C HIS A 194 6.03 -20.46 22.44
N SER A 195 5.66 -20.82 21.21
CA SER A 195 6.42 -20.52 20.00
C SER A 195 5.74 -19.41 19.21
N ALA A 196 6.53 -18.52 18.64
CA ALA A 196 6.05 -17.46 17.77
C ALA A 196 5.60 -18.03 16.42
N TYR A 197 4.51 -17.50 15.86
CA TYR A 197 4.00 -17.86 14.53
C TYR A 197 3.25 -16.69 13.89
N TYR A 198 2.96 -16.80 12.59
CA TYR A 198 2.25 -15.78 11.83
C TYR A 198 0.77 -16.14 11.63
N LYS A 199 -0.14 -15.26 12.04
CA LYS A 199 -1.60 -15.35 11.82
C LYS A 199 -2.07 -14.15 11.01
N ASN A 200 -3.19 -14.26 10.28
CA ASN A 200 -3.85 -13.09 9.71
C ASN A 200 -4.02 -11.99 10.76
N SER A 201 -3.76 -10.74 10.38
CA SER A 201 -3.79 -9.63 11.34
C SER A 201 -5.20 -9.30 11.81
N PHE A 202 -6.18 -9.56 10.95
CA PHE A 202 -7.59 -9.40 11.25
C PHE A 202 -8.35 -10.70 10.99
N GLU A 203 -9.38 -10.95 11.78
CA GLU A 203 -10.29 -12.09 11.54
C GLU A 203 -11.34 -11.75 10.49
N GLN A 204 -11.78 -10.49 10.48
CA GLN A 204 -12.69 -9.92 9.50
C GLN A 204 -11.92 -8.99 8.57
N ASP A 205 -12.41 -8.79 7.35
CA ASP A 205 -11.89 -7.84 6.34
C ASP A 205 -10.44 -8.04 5.86
N ASN A 206 -9.68 -8.99 6.43
CA ASN A 206 -8.27 -9.22 6.09
C ASN A 206 -8.06 -9.42 4.59
N ASP A 207 -8.90 -10.23 3.95
CA ASP A 207 -8.81 -10.49 2.51
C ASP A 207 -9.13 -9.23 1.68
N SER A 208 -10.08 -8.41 2.14
CA SER A 208 -10.42 -7.14 1.47
C SER A 208 -9.26 -6.14 1.58
N LEU A 209 -8.63 -6.06 2.75
CA LEU A 209 -7.44 -5.23 2.98
C LEU A 209 -6.25 -5.71 2.14
N VAL A 210 -6.01 -7.02 2.09
CA VAL A 210 -4.99 -7.63 1.22
C VAL A 210 -5.28 -7.24 -0.23
N MET A 211 -6.51 -7.43 -0.70
CA MET A 211 -6.88 -7.19 -2.09
C MET A 211 -6.71 -5.71 -2.49
N LEU A 212 -7.20 -4.78 -1.67
CA LEU A 212 -7.13 -3.35 -1.96
C LEU A 212 -5.69 -2.81 -1.91
N GLN A 213 -4.92 -3.19 -0.88
CA GLN A 213 -3.51 -2.81 -0.79
C GLN A 213 -2.70 -3.40 -1.96
N SER A 214 -3.03 -4.62 -2.39
CA SER A 214 -2.40 -5.24 -3.55
C SER A 214 -2.69 -4.44 -4.83
N ALA A 215 -3.94 -4.01 -5.03
CA ALA A 215 -4.33 -3.16 -6.15
C ALA A 215 -3.53 -1.85 -6.19
N PHE A 216 -3.35 -1.19 -5.04
CA PHE A 216 -2.49 -0.01 -4.94
C PHE A 216 -1.04 -0.31 -5.28
N HIS A 217 -0.49 -1.38 -4.70
CA HIS A 217 0.92 -1.71 -4.85
C HIS A 217 1.30 -2.07 -6.29
N VAL A 218 0.53 -2.94 -6.95
CA VAL A 218 0.84 -3.34 -8.33
C VAL A 218 0.65 -2.19 -9.33
N SER A 219 -0.11 -1.16 -8.95
CA SER A 219 -0.28 0.06 -9.75
C SER A 219 0.87 1.07 -9.60
N THR A 220 1.67 0.93 -8.52
CA THR A 220 2.79 1.83 -8.18
C THR A 220 3.99 1.02 -7.67
N PRO A 221 4.63 0.21 -8.54
CA PRO A 221 5.63 -0.76 -8.11
C PRO A 221 6.94 -0.10 -7.61
N THR A 222 7.25 1.12 -8.05
CA THR A 222 8.47 1.87 -7.67
C THR A 222 8.60 2.04 -6.16
N MET A 223 9.81 1.87 -5.61
CA MET A 223 10.04 2.02 -4.17
C MET A 223 9.91 3.48 -3.69
N ASN A 224 10.27 4.43 -4.55
CA ASN A 224 10.13 5.86 -4.28
C ASN A 224 8.68 6.29 -4.54
N TYR A 225 8.26 7.37 -3.88
CA TYR A 225 6.94 8.00 -4.11
C TYR A 225 5.73 7.05 -3.90
N LYS A 226 5.80 6.11 -2.95
CA LYS A 226 4.67 5.23 -2.59
C LYS A 226 3.60 5.98 -1.78
N HIS A 227 2.91 6.91 -2.40
CA HIS A 227 1.94 7.77 -1.72
C HIS A 227 0.75 7.01 -1.10
N TRP A 228 0.29 5.92 -1.71
CA TRP A 228 -0.74 5.07 -1.09
C TRP A 228 -0.27 4.46 0.23
N LEU A 229 1.01 4.07 0.31
CA LEU A 229 1.61 3.52 1.52
C LEU A 229 1.72 4.61 2.57
N ASN A 230 2.05 5.84 2.18
CA ASN A 230 2.05 6.98 3.10
C ASN A 230 0.65 7.26 3.67
N ALA A 231 -0.40 7.20 2.84
CA ALA A 231 -1.78 7.35 3.29
C ALA A 231 -2.16 6.25 4.31
N ALA A 232 -1.88 4.99 3.97
CA ALA A 232 -2.14 3.85 4.84
C ALA A 232 -1.39 3.98 6.18
N LEU A 233 -0.09 4.27 6.12
CA LEU A 233 0.76 4.43 7.28
C LEU A 233 0.36 5.62 8.17
N SER A 234 -0.09 6.74 7.58
CA SER A 234 -0.61 7.88 8.33
C SER A 234 -1.84 7.49 9.14
N TYR A 235 -2.80 6.79 8.52
CA TYR A 235 -3.98 6.29 9.24
C TYR A 235 -3.59 5.33 10.37
N LEU A 236 -2.71 4.36 10.08
CA LEU A 236 -2.24 3.40 11.07
C LEU A 236 -1.54 4.08 12.25
N TYR A 237 -0.76 5.12 12.00
CA TYR A 237 -0.08 5.87 13.06
C TYR A 237 -1.09 6.53 14.01
N THR A 238 -2.09 7.21 13.46
CA THR A 238 -3.08 7.98 14.23
C THR A 238 -4.09 7.07 14.95
N HIS A 239 -4.48 5.95 14.33
CA HIS A 239 -5.55 5.09 14.83
C HIS A 239 -5.10 3.81 15.54
N TYR A 240 -3.82 3.45 15.47
CA TYR A 240 -3.31 2.34 16.28
C TYR A 240 -3.35 2.72 17.76
N ASN A 241 -4.13 1.98 18.53
CA ASN A 241 -4.27 2.12 19.97
C ASN A 241 -4.33 0.73 20.62
N ASN A 242 -3.38 0.43 21.50
CA ASN A 242 -3.31 -0.85 22.21
C ASN A 242 -4.36 -1.02 23.32
N SER A 243 -5.20 -0.01 23.57
CA SER A 243 -6.23 -0.03 24.62
C SER A 243 -7.60 -0.54 24.16
N ASP A 244 -7.90 -0.46 22.86
CA ASP A 244 -9.29 -0.56 22.36
C ASP A 244 -9.62 -1.90 21.69
N TYR A 245 -8.63 -2.57 21.10
CA TYR A 245 -8.82 -3.79 20.30
C TYR A 245 -7.74 -4.84 20.61
N GLU A 246 -8.07 -6.13 20.52
CA GLU A 246 -7.09 -7.24 20.65
C GLU A 246 -5.95 -7.15 19.61
N THR A 247 -6.19 -6.46 18.48
CA THR A 247 -5.20 -6.17 17.43
C THR A 247 -4.64 -4.75 17.49
N GLY A 248 -5.18 -3.90 18.37
CA GLY A 248 -4.90 -2.47 18.44
C GLY A 248 -5.40 -1.62 17.26
N LEU A 249 -6.25 -2.18 16.37
CA LEU A 249 -6.81 -1.47 15.22
C LEU A 249 -8.15 -2.09 14.76
N ASP A 250 -9.15 -1.25 14.46
CA ASP A 250 -10.40 -1.65 13.82
C ASP A 250 -10.22 -1.93 12.32
N SER A 251 -10.50 -3.17 11.90
CA SER A 251 -10.31 -3.61 10.50
C SER A 251 -11.25 -2.89 9.54
N LEU A 252 -12.51 -2.70 9.95
CA LEU A 252 -13.56 -2.12 9.11
C LEU A 252 -13.29 -0.64 8.83
N SER A 253 -12.92 0.13 9.86
CA SER A 253 -12.58 1.55 9.72
C SER A 253 -11.32 1.73 8.89
N TYR A 254 -10.32 0.86 9.05
CA TYR A 254 -9.12 0.87 8.21
C TYR A 254 -9.44 0.58 6.74
N LEU A 255 -10.27 -0.44 6.47
CA LEU A 255 -10.72 -0.76 5.12
C LEU A 255 -11.46 0.42 4.48
N LYS A 256 -12.43 1.00 5.21
CA LYS A 256 -13.19 2.18 4.75
C LYS A 256 -12.28 3.37 4.45
N HIS A 257 -11.26 3.59 5.27
CA HIS A 257 -10.28 4.65 5.02
C HIS A 257 -9.49 4.40 3.72
N LEU A 258 -8.97 3.18 3.51
CA LEU A 258 -8.26 2.85 2.27
C LEU A 258 -9.16 2.95 1.03
N GLU A 259 -10.43 2.57 1.13
CA GLU A 259 -11.42 2.77 0.06
C GLU A 259 -11.66 4.26 -0.20
N ALA A 260 -11.75 5.09 0.84
CA ALA A 260 -11.87 6.54 0.70
C ALA A 260 -10.64 7.16 0.02
N ILE A 261 -9.44 6.71 0.35
CA ILE A 261 -8.20 7.10 -0.35
C ILE A 261 -8.24 6.66 -1.82
N ALA A 262 -8.71 5.45 -2.10
CA ALA A 262 -8.83 4.95 -3.47
C ALA A 262 -9.78 5.86 -4.29
N ARG A 263 -10.97 6.16 -3.77
CA ARG A 263 -11.92 7.09 -4.38
C ARG A 263 -11.31 8.48 -4.56
N ALA A 264 -10.62 9.01 -3.54
CA ALA A 264 -9.98 10.31 -3.61
C ALA A 264 -8.92 10.39 -4.73
N PHE A 265 -8.07 9.37 -4.87
CA PHE A 265 -7.09 9.32 -5.96
C PHE A 265 -7.77 9.23 -7.33
N MET A 266 -8.84 8.44 -7.45
CA MET A 266 -9.65 8.38 -8.67
C MET A 266 -10.20 9.76 -9.03
N LEU A 267 -10.90 10.43 -8.12
CA LEU A 267 -11.63 11.68 -8.35
C LEU A 267 -10.72 12.91 -8.51
N ARG A 268 -9.67 13.00 -7.70
CA ARG A 268 -8.85 14.22 -7.56
C ARG A 268 -7.57 14.18 -8.37
N ARG A 269 -7.18 13.02 -8.90
CA ARG A 269 -5.90 12.88 -9.62
C ARG A 269 -6.00 12.15 -10.95
N TYR A 270 -6.76 11.06 -11.03
CA TYR A 270 -6.76 10.20 -12.24
C TYR A 270 -7.86 10.54 -13.24
N LEU A 271 -9.03 11.00 -12.76
CA LEU A 271 -10.21 11.31 -13.56
C LEU A 271 -10.48 12.83 -13.60
N THR A 272 -9.43 13.63 -13.76
CA THR A 272 -9.52 15.09 -13.80
C THR A 272 -8.38 15.71 -14.61
N ASP A 273 -8.61 16.88 -15.19
CA ASP A 273 -7.58 17.65 -15.89
C ASP A 273 -6.59 18.31 -14.94
N ASN A 274 -7.04 18.62 -13.72
CA ASN A 274 -6.31 19.39 -12.71
C ASN A 274 -5.97 18.51 -11.50
N PRO A 275 -4.98 17.61 -11.61
CA PRO A 275 -4.66 16.65 -10.58
C PRO A 275 -4.16 17.36 -9.32
N ASP A 276 -4.75 17.04 -8.16
CA ASP A 276 -4.18 17.43 -6.87
C ASP A 276 -2.93 16.61 -6.56
N GLU A 277 -1.98 17.22 -5.85
CA GLU A 277 -0.84 16.50 -5.30
C GLU A 277 -1.25 15.50 -4.23
N TYR A 278 -0.53 14.37 -4.16
CA TYR A 278 -0.86 13.30 -3.21
C TYR A 278 -0.84 13.79 -1.76
N HIS A 279 0.11 14.66 -1.41
CA HIS A 279 0.18 15.24 -0.06
C HIS A 279 -1.09 16.03 0.28
N GLN A 280 -1.57 16.87 -0.63
CA GLN A 280 -2.81 17.63 -0.46
C GLN A 280 -4.01 16.69 -0.27
N ILE A 281 -4.10 15.62 -1.06
CA ILE A 281 -5.17 14.63 -0.91
C ILE A 281 -5.11 13.96 0.48
N ILE A 282 -3.92 13.56 0.93
CA ILE A 282 -3.74 12.76 2.15
C ILE A 282 -3.86 13.59 3.44
N TYR A 283 -3.24 14.78 3.49
CA TYR A 283 -3.09 15.54 4.75
C TYR A 283 -3.92 16.82 4.83
N GLN A 284 -4.35 17.37 3.68
CA GLN A 284 -5.04 18.67 3.63
C GLN A 284 -6.53 18.53 3.27
N THR A 285 -6.98 17.32 2.95
CA THR A 285 -8.39 17.04 2.69
C THR A 285 -9.11 16.76 4.00
N SER A 286 -10.04 17.65 4.39
CA SER A 286 -10.75 17.54 5.67
C SER A 286 -11.70 16.33 5.73
N ASN A 287 -12.34 15.97 4.62
CA ASN A 287 -13.21 14.80 4.54
C ASN A 287 -13.05 14.11 3.18
N LEU A 288 -12.35 12.98 3.18
CA LEU A 288 -12.13 12.15 1.99
C LEU A 288 -13.43 11.57 1.42
N ASN A 289 -14.46 11.43 2.25
CA ASN A 289 -15.74 10.89 1.82
C ASN A 289 -16.59 11.94 1.12
N SER A 290 -16.44 13.25 1.34
CA SER A 290 -17.26 14.27 0.67
C SER A 290 -16.65 14.79 -0.64
N LEU A 291 -15.70 14.06 -1.23
CA LEU A 291 -15.03 14.50 -2.46
C LEU A 291 -15.91 14.24 -3.68
N SER A 292 -16.02 15.24 -4.54
CA SER A 292 -16.62 15.13 -5.88
C SER A 292 -15.56 15.30 -6.97
N LEU A 293 -15.92 14.95 -8.20
CA LEU A 293 -15.10 15.25 -9.37
C LEU A 293 -14.83 16.76 -9.45
N LYS A 294 -13.58 17.13 -9.73
CA LYS A 294 -13.28 18.52 -10.07
C LYS A 294 -13.97 18.85 -11.40
N GLN A 295 -14.99 19.70 -11.32
CA GLN A 295 -15.62 20.28 -12.49
C GLN A 295 -14.62 21.16 -13.22
N ASP A 296 -14.57 20.98 -14.53
CA ASP A 296 -13.77 21.82 -15.40
C ASP A 296 -14.64 22.99 -15.90
N LYS A 297 -14.09 24.20 -15.84
CA LYS A 297 -14.75 25.41 -16.38
C LYS A 297 -14.64 25.50 -17.89
N HIS A 298 -13.78 24.69 -18.52
CA HIS A 298 -13.45 24.76 -19.94
C HIS A 298 -13.88 23.55 -20.77
N ASN A 299 -14.40 22.48 -20.16
CA ASN A 299 -14.87 21.31 -20.90
C ASN A 299 -16.34 21.42 -21.33
N VAL A 300 -16.58 21.13 -22.60
CA VAL A 300 -17.90 21.16 -23.26
C VAL A 300 -18.70 19.88 -23.01
N TYR A 301 -18.06 18.84 -22.49
CA TYR A 301 -18.75 17.62 -22.06
C TYR A 301 -19.54 17.92 -20.79
N SER A 302 -20.84 17.64 -20.84
CA SER A 302 -21.88 17.95 -19.85
C SER A 302 -21.44 17.80 -18.38
N ASN A 303 -22.13 18.52 -17.48
CA ASN A 303 -22.06 18.43 -16.01
C ASN A 303 -22.34 17.02 -15.41
N ASP A 304 -22.22 15.96 -16.21
CA ASP A 304 -22.50 14.57 -15.89
C ASP A 304 -21.19 13.81 -15.57
N MET A 305 -21.11 13.29 -14.36
CA MET A 305 -19.99 12.51 -13.83
C MET A 305 -19.63 11.33 -14.73
N ARG A 306 -20.62 10.67 -15.32
CA ARG A 306 -20.39 9.53 -16.21
C ARG A 306 -19.57 9.93 -17.42
N SER A 307 -19.99 10.98 -18.12
CA SER A 307 -19.33 11.49 -19.33
C SER A 307 -17.86 11.86 -19.05
N GLN A 308 -17.58 12.48 -17.89
CA GLN A 308 -16.21 12.78 -17.46
C GLN A 308 -15.37 11.52 -17.22
N ILE A 309 -15.93 10.51 -16.54
CA ILE A 309 -15.26 9.23 -16.31
C ILE A 309 -14.94 8.53 -17.64
N GLU A 310 -15.92 8.46 -18.55
CA GLU A 310 -15.73 7.86 -19.88
C GLU A 310 -14.60 8.54 -20.66
N HIS A 311 -14.52 9.86 -20.60
CA HIS A 311 -13.45 10.63 -21.25
C HIS A 311 -12.05 10.22 -20.76
N TYR A 312 -11.82 10.13 -19.45
CA TYR A 312 -10.50 9.79 -18.90
C TYR A 312 -10.16 8.31 -18.98
N LEU A 313 -11.16 7.44 -19.14
CA LEU A 313 -10.95 6.00 -19.31
C LEU A 313 -10.73 5.58 -20.77
N ARG A 314 -10.64 6.53 -21.71
CA ARG A 314 -10.23 6.27 -23.09
C ARG A 314 -8.73 5.98 -23.20
N TYR A 315 -8.39 5.14 -24.17
CA TYR A 315 -7.00 4.89 -24.53
C TYR A 315 -6.30 6.20 -24.91
N GLY A 316 -5.11 6.44 -24.35
CA GLY A 316 -4.38 7.70 -24.49
C GLY A 316 -4.68 8.74 -23.39
N ASN A 317 -5.87 8.68 -22.76
CA ASN A 317 -6.25 9.60 -21.68
C ASN A 317 -6.05 9.01 -20.27
N ILE A 318 -5.95 7.68 -20.15
CA ILE A 318 -5.75 6.99 -18.87
C ILE A 318 -4.41 7.40 -18.24
N ARG A 319 -4.48 8.14 -17.14
CA ARG A 319 -3.31 8.67 -16.42
C ARG A 319 -2.57 7.63 -15.59
N ASN A 320 -3.29 6.65 -15.04
CA ASN A 320 -2.72 5.64 -14.15
C ASN A 320 -3.49 4.31 -14.25
N ILE A 321 -2.77 3.19 -14.29
CA ILE A 321 -3.36 1.84 -14.37
C ILE A 321 -4.17 1.45 -13.12
N PHE A 322 -4.05 2.19 -12.01
CA PHE A 322 -4.87 2.00 -10.82
C PHE A 322 -6.37 2.04 -11.13
N VAL A 323 -6.82 2.75 -12.18
CA VAL A 323 -8.23 2.74 -12.59
C VAL A 323 -8.72 1.33 -12.95
N PHE A 324 -7.86 0.49 -13.54
CA PHE A 324 -8.19 -0.91 -13.85
C PHE A 324 -8.12 -1.79 -12.61
N ASN A 325 -7.06 -1.65 -11.81
CA ASN A 325 -6.90 -2.47 -10.61
C ASN A 325 -7.96 -2.16 -9.55
N TYR A 326 -8.40 -0.91 -9.45
CA TYR A 326 -9.51 -0.52 -8.60
C TYR A 326 -10.84 -1.09 -9.12
N LEU A 327 -11.10 -1.03 -10.43
CA LEU A 327 -12.26 -1.71 -11.02
C LEU A 327 -12.24 -3.22 -10.73
N ASP A 328 -11.10 -3.89 -10.89
CA ASP A 328 -10.95 -5.31 -10.57
C ASP A 328 -11.26 -5.59 -9.08
N TYR A 329 -10.82 -4.72 -8.17
CA TYR A 329 -11.19 -4.80 -6.76
C TYR A 329 -12.71 -4.68 -6.54
N LEU A 330 -13.38 -3.76 -7.25
CA LEU A 330 -14.85 -3.62 -7.18
C LEU A 330 -15.57 -4.84 -7.76
N LEU A 331 -15.08 -5.40 -8.88
CA LEU A 331 -15.59 -6.64 -9.46
C LEU A 331 -15.40 -7.82 -8.51
N TRP A 332 -14.25 -7.88 -7.83
CA TRP A 332 -13.97 -8.90 -6.82
C TRP A 332 -14.98 -8.86 -5.66
N ILE A 333 -15.27 -7.67 -5.13
CA ILE A 333 -16.31 -7.50 -4.11
C ILE A 333 -17.68 -7.92 -4.65
N ARG A 334 -18.07 -7.38 -5.82
CA ARG A 334 -19.38 -7.62 -6.43
C ARG A 334 -19.66 -9.10 -6.70
N ASN A 335 -18.62 -9.85 -7.08
CA ASN A 335 -18.73 -11.26 -7.45
C ASN A 335 -18.45 -12.21 -6.27
N ASN A 336 -18.68 -11.76 -5.04
CA ASN A 336 -18.50 -12.55 -3.83
C ASN A 336 -17.07 -13.12 -3.65
N LYS A 337 -16.06 -12.25 -3.87
CA LYS A 337 -14.65 -12.50 -3.58
C LYS A 337 -14.08 -13.77 -4.24
N PRO A 338 -14.11 -13.88 -5.58
CA PRO A 338 -13.56 -15.04 -6.26
C PRO A 338 -12.05 -15.20 -5.99
N SER A 339 -11.52 -16.41 -6.22
CA SER A 339 -10.07 -16.65 -6.13
C SER A 339 -9.34 -15.82 -7.17
N PHE A 340 -8.56 -14.84 -6.71
CA PHE A 340 -7.87 -13.88 -7.54
C PHE A 340 -6.65 -13.33 -6.80
N THR A 341 -5.59 -12.97 -7.53
CA THR A 341 -4.42 -12.30 -6.96
C THR A 341 -3.89 -11.27 -7.94
N PHE A 342 -3.69 -10.05 -7.46
CA PHE A 342 -3.06 -9.01 -8.24
C PHE A 342 -1.58 -9.33 -8.48
N THR A 343 -1.19 -9.29 -9.75
CA THR A 343 0.20 -9.38 -10.20
C THR A 343 0.60 -8.09 -10.91
N SER A 344 1.91 -7.83 -11.01
CA SER A 344 2.43 -6.64 -11.69
C SER A 344 2.09 -6.69 -13.17
N ARG A 345 1.26 -5.74 -13.63
CA ARG A 345 0.82 -5.60 -15.02
C ARG A 345 0.77 -4.13 -15.37
N SER A 346 1.30 -3.78 -16.53
CA SER A 346 1.46 -2.39 -16.95
C SER A 346 1.01 -2.14 -18.39
N SER A 347 0.56 -3.18 -19.10
CA SER A 347 0.16 -3.08 -20.50
C SER A 347 -1.35 -2.95 -20.61
N ILE A 348 -1.82 -1.79 -21.07
CA ILE A 348 -3.19 -1.59 -21.51
C ILE A 348 -3.32 -2.19 -22.91
N GLU A 349 -4.20 -3.16 -23.06
CA GLU A 349 -4.42 -3.90 -24.30
C GLU A 349 -5.82 -3.63 -24.85
N HIS A 350 -5.91 -3.51 -26.18
CA HIS A 350 -7.19 -3.48 -26.88
C HIS A 350 -7.65 -4.91 -27.16
N PHE A 351 -8.76 -5.34 -26.57
CA PHE A 351 -9.24 -6.70 -26.78
C PHE A 351 -9.66 -6.93 -28.24
N TYR A 352 -10.42 -6.01 -28.82
CA TYR A 352 -10.50 -5.85 -30.27
C TYR A 352 -9.32 -5.01 -30.78
N PRO A 353 -8.43 -5.56 -31.64
CA PRO A 353 -7.13 -4.97 -31.93
C PRO A 353 -7.22 -3.70 -32.80
N GLN A 354 -6.32 -2.74 -32.56
CA GLN A 354 -6.13 -1.57 -33.42
C GLN A 354 -5.56 -1.95 -34.80
N ASN A 355 -4.53 -2.81 -34.80
CA ASN A 355 -3.86 -3.29 -36.00
C ASN A 355 -4.24 -4.75 -36.23
N LYS A 356 -5.08 -5.01 -37.23
CA LYS A 356 -5.61 -6.35 -37.48
C LYS A 356 -4.67 -7.13 -38.38
N ARG A 357 -4.48 -8.42 -38.09
CA ARG A 357 -3.88 -9.38 -39.03
C ARG A 357 -4.89 -9.89 -40.06
N ASP A 358 -6.18 -9.84 -39.72
CA ASP A 358 -7.29 -10.35 -40.52
C ASP A 358 -8.01 -9.24 -41.32
N LYS A 359 -8.63 -9.60 -42.45
CA LYS A 359 -9.37 -8.70 -43.35
C LYS A 359 -10.81 -8.45 -42.92
N ASP A 360 -11.36 -9.22 -41.97
CA ASP A 360 -12.73 -9.05 -41.48
C ASP A 360 -12.85 -7.82 -40.56
N ILE A 361 -13.49 -6.77 -41.09
CA ILE A 361 -13.64 -5.47 -40.40
C ILE A 361 -15.00 -5.40 -39.71
N LEU A 362 -15.00 -5.49 -38.38
CA LEU A 362 -16.19 -5.24 -37.54
C LEU A 362 -16.22 -3.79 -37.01
N ILE A 363 -15.05 -3.17 -36.87
CA ILE A 363 -14.87 -1.80 -36.38
C ILE A 363 -13.78 -1.12 -37.23
N ASN A 364 -14.14 -0.11 -38.04
CA ASN A 364 -13.20 0.59 -38.92
C ASN A 364 -12.98 2.04 -38.49
N GLU A 365 -12.33 2.22 -37.35
CA GLU A 365 -12.40 3.46 -36.59
C GLU A 365 -11.06 3.76 -35.89
N LYS A 366 -9.95 3.28 -36.46
CA LYS A 366 -8.63 3.30 -35.80
C LYS A 366 -8.11 4.71 -35.49
N ASP A 367 -8.34 5.65 -36.40
CA ASP A 367 -7.73 6.98 -36.33
C ASP A 367 -8.66 8.04 -35.73
N SER A 368 -9.88 7.66 -35.30
CA SER A 368 -10.78 8.58 -34.62
C SER A 368 -10.68 8.41 -33.09
N PRO A 369 -10.36 9.49 -32.36
CA PRO A 369 -10.17 9.44 -30.92
C PRO A 369 -11.47 9.16 -30.17
N ASP A 370 -12.64 9.42 -30.77
CA ASP A 370 -13.95 9.20 -30.15
C ASP A 370 -14.64 7.90 -30.58
N THR A 371 -13.85 6.84 -30.74
CA THR A 371 -14.37 5.55 -31.23
C THR A 371 -14.52 4.53 -30.13
N LEU A 372 -15.41 3.57 -30.34
CA LEU A 372 -15.59 2.44 -29.45
C LEU A 372 -14.33 1.58 -29.33
N LEU A 373 -13.44 1.63 -30.34
CA LEU A 373 -12.15 0.94 -30.34
C LEU A 373 -11.30 1.36 -29.13
N HIS A 374 -11.26 2.65 -28.82
CA HIS A 374 -10.49 3.22 -27.71
C HIS A 374 -11.29 3.37 -26.42
N SER A 375 -12.55 2.92 -26.40
CA SER A 375 -13.39 2.99 -25.21
C SER A 375 -12.95 2.00 -24.14
N PHE A 376 -13.20 2.32 -22.87
CA PHE A 376 -12.88 1.47 -21.74
C PHE A 376 -13.50 0.07 -21.83
N GLY A 377 -14.64 -0.07 -22.52
CA GLY A 377 -15.27 -1.35 -22.81
C GLY A 377 -14.36 -2.31 -23.56
N ASN A 378 -13.50 -1.80 -24.45
CA ASN A 378 -12.57 -2.58 -25.25
C ASN A 378 -11.15 -2.70 -24.66
N LEU A 379 -10.87 -2.04 -23.52
CA LEU A 379 -9.54 -2.04 -22.90
C LEU A 379 -9.46 -3.02 -21.74
N CYS A 380 -8.32 -3.67 -21.58
CA CYS A 380 -8.02 -4.49 -20.39
C CYS A 380 -6.56 -4.36 -19.99
N LEU A 381 -6.25 -4.71 -18.74
CA LEU A 381 -4.89 -4.73 -18.23
C LEU A 381 -4.34 -6.15 -18.30
N ILE A 382 -3.19 -6.31 -18.94
CA ILE A 382 -2.46 -7.59 -19.08
C ILE A 382 -0.97 -7.42 -18.79
N SER A 383 -0.27 -8.53 -18.61
CA SER A 383 1.19 -8.55 -18.52
C SER A 383 1.87 -8.23 -19.85
N HIS A 384 3.09 -7.71 -19.80
CA HIS A 384 3.84 -7.28 -20.99
C HIS A 384 4.19 -8.45 -21.93
N SER A 385 4.52 -9.62 -21.36
CA SER A 385 4.80 -10.84 -22.12
C SER A 385 3.58 -11.30 -22.90
N LEU A 386 2.40 -11.20 -22.28
CA LEU A 386 1.13 -11.52 -22.91
C LEU A 386 0.78 -10.52 -24.02
N ASN A 387 0.98 -9.24 -23.76
CA ASN A 387 0.70 -8.20 -24.75
C ASN A 387 1.46 -8.45 -26.05
N SER A 388 2.78 -8.64 -25.95
CA SER A 388 3.68 -8.89 -27.10
C SER A 388 3.24 -10.05 -28.00
N ARG A 389 2.46 -11.01 -27.46
CA ARG A 389 1.98 -12.18 -28.18
C ARG A 389 0.64 -11.95 -28.89
N VAL A 390 -0.30 -11.25 -28.24
CA VAL A 390 -1.70 -11.21 -28.68
C VAL A 390 -2.19 -9.84 -29.18
N THR A 391 -1.39 -8.77 -29.13
CA THR A 391 -1.83 -7.38 -29.44
C THR A 391 -2.67 -7.25 -30.73
N ASN A 392 -2.30 -7.97 -31.79
CA ASN A 392 -2.93 -7.85 -33.12
C ASN A 392 -3.96 -8.95 -33.42
N ASP A 393 -4.24 -9.81 -32.46
CA ASP A 393 -5.15 -10.94 -32.62
C ASP A 393 -6.59 -10.53 -32.34
N MET A 394 -7.53 -11.21 -33.02
CA MET A 394 -8.95 -10.98 -32.83
C MET A 394 -9.43 -11.55 -31.48
N PRO A 395 -10.54 -11.04 -30.91
CA PRO A 395 -11.05 -11.49 -29.61
C PRO A 395 -11.22 -13.02 -29.48
N THR A 396 -11.66 -13.71 -30.53
CA THR A 396 -11.81 -15.17 -30.53
C THR A 396 -10.48 -15.91 -30.33
N VAL A 397 -9.41 -15.41 -30.94
CA VAL A 397 -8.05 -15.96 -30.79
C VAL A 397 -7.51 -15.67 -29.39
N LYS A 398 -7.73 -14.45 -28.89
CA LYS A 398 -7.35 -14.04 -27.53
C LYS A 398 -8.02 -14.92 -26.47
N VAL A 399 -9.33 -15.16 -26.58
CA VAL A 399 -10.09 -16.03 -25.68
C VAL A 399 -9.47 -17.41 -25.60
N LYS A 400 -9.25 -18.06 -26.75
CA LYS A 400 -8.63 -19.39 -26.79
C LYS A 400 -7.29 -19.40 -26.09
N TYR A 401 -6.46 -18.40 -26.37
CA TYR A 401 -5.15 -18.26 -25.75
C TYR A 401 -5.22 -18.12 -24.22
N PHE A 402 -6.10 -17.28 -23.70
CA PHE A 402 -6.25 -17.08 -22.25
C PHE A 402 -6.79 -18.32 -21.52
N LEU A 403 -7.71 -19.05 -22.14
CA LEU A 403 -8.22 -20.32 -21.62
C LEU A 403 -7.13 -21.39 -21.57
N ASP A 404 -6.33 -21.50 -22.64
CA ASP A 404 -5.21 -22.45 -22.71
C ASP A 404 -4.11 -22.12 -21.68
N ALA A 405 -3.84 -20.82 -21.46
CA ALA A 405 -2.83 -20.35 -20.52
C ALA A 405 -3.22 -20.57 -19.04
N LYS A 406 -4.50 -20.81 -18.75
CA LYS A 406 -5.06 -20.94 -17.37
C LYS A 406 -4.66 -19.79 -16.44
N GLN A 407 -4.35 -18.63 -17.00
CA GLN A 407 -3.93 -17.45 -16.27
C GLN A 407 -4.90 -16.32 -16.56
N ILE A 408 -5.66 -15.94 -15.54
CA ILE A 408 -6.49 -14.73 -15.58
C ILE A 408 -5.63 -13.59 -15.07
N ASP A 409 -5.29 -12.70 -15.98
CA ASP A 409 -4.66 -11.44 -15.61
C ASP A 409 -5.71 -10.59 -14.86
N SER A 410 -6.61 -9.86 -15.51
CA SER A 410 -7.60 -9.02 -14.80
C SER A 410 -8.97 -9.69 -14.68
N LEU A 411 -9.74 -9.31 -13.64
CA LEU A 411 -11.14 -9.72 -13.51
C LEU A 411 -12.02 -9.07 -14.59
N LYS A 412 -11.66 -7.85 -15.02
CA LYS A 412 -12.25 -7.22 -16.21
C LYS A 412 -12.01 -8.07 -17.46
N LEU A 413 -10.78 -8.55 -17.69
CA LEU A 413 -10.49 -9.43 -18.83
C LEU A 413 -11.26 -10.75 -18.74
N PHE A 414 -11.35 -11.35 -17.54
CA PHE A 414 -12.16 -12.55 -17.33
C PHE A 414 -13.60 -12.33 -17.78
N LYS A 415 -14.22 -11.24 -17.34
CA LYS A 415 -15.58 -10.88 -17.76
C LYS A 415 -15.68 -10.69 -19.29
N MET A 416 -14.68 -10.11 -19.95
CA MET A 416 -14.64 -10.00 -21.42
C MET A 416 -14.57 -11.36 -22.12
N ILE A 417 -13.84 -12.32 -21.53
CA ILE A 417 -13.73 -13.69 -22.03
C ILE A 417 -15.07 -14.42 -21.88
N ASP A 418 -15.74 -14.31 -20.72
CA ASP A 418 -17.03 -14.97 -20.45
C ASP A 418 -18.10 -14.57 -21.46
N TYR A 419 -18.12 -13.30 -21.88
CA TYR A 419 -19.01 -12.83 -22.95
C TYR A 419 -18.85 -13.64 -24.24
N ILE A 420 -17.63 -14.02 -24.63
CA ILE A 420 -17.41 -14.78 -25.87
C ILE A 420 -17.55 -16.28 -25.63
N HIS A 421 -16.93 -16.81 -24.58
CA HIS A 421 -16.82 -18.25 -24.34
C HIS A 421 -18.13 -18.86 -23.86
N ASP A 422 -18.76 -18.27 -22.83
CA ASP A 422 -19.91 -18.88 -22.17
C ASP A 422 -21.23 -18.49 -22.84
N THR A 423 -21.31 -17.30 -23.43
CA THR A 423 -22.55 -16.81 -24.06
C THR A 423 -22.55 -16.88 -25.58
N GLY A 424 -21.39 -17.12 -26.22
CA GLY A 424 -21.25 -17.18 -27.68
C GLY A 424 -21.42 -15.83 -28.39
N ILE A 425 -21.42 -14.72 -27.64
CA ILE A 425 -21.63 -13.38 -28.18
C ILE A 425 -20.39 -12.92 -28.95
N LYS A 426 -20.63 -12.24 -30.09
CA LYS A 426 -19.58 -11.62 -30.89
C LYS A 426 -19.13 -10.32 -30.23
N TRP A 427 -17.81 -10.12 -30.17
CA TRP A 427 -17.22 -8.89 -29.63
C TRP A 427 -17.25 -7.75 -30.67
N ASP A 428 -18.44 -7.21 -30.92
CA ASP A 428 -18.72 -6.13 -31.85
C ASP A 428 -18.98 -4.79 -31.13
N LYS A 429 -19.46 -3.79 -31.87
CA LYS A 429 -19.71 -2.43 -31.36
C LYS A 429 -20.71 -2.42 -30.21
N ASP A 430 -21.76 -3.22 -30.28
CA ASP A 430 -22.83 -3.21 -29.28
C ASP A 430 -22.37 -3.92 -28.01
N THR A 431 -21.67 -5.05 -28.14
CA THR A 431 -21.05 -5.75 -27.00
C THR A 431 -20.00 -4.88 -26.31
N ILE A 432 -19.15 -4.19 -27.06
CA ILE A 432 -18.16 -3.25 -26.48
C ILE A 432 -18.84 -2.13 -25.71
N ARG A 433 -19.92 -1.54 -26.28
CA ARG A 433 -20.66 -0.47 -25.62
C ARG A 433 -21.35 -0.97 -24.35
N GLN A 434 -22.00 -2.13 -24.40
CA GLN A 434 -22.64 -2.73 -23.24
C GLN A 434 -21.62 -3.01 -22.13
N HIS A 435 -20.53 -3.69 -22.45
CA HIS A 435 -19.49 -3.98 -21.48
C HIS A 435 -18.87 -2.70 -20.90
N GLY A 436 -18.59 -1.71 -21.75
CA GLY A 436 -18.11 -0.40 -21.32
C GLY A 436 -19.06 0.27 -20.32
N ASN A 437 -20.36 0.26 -20.63
CA ASN A 437 -21.38 0.81 -19.74
C ASN A 437 -21.40 0.11 -18.38
N GLU A 438 -21.36 -1.23 -18.35
CA GLU A 438 -21.35 -1.98 -17.08
C GLU A 438 -20.14 -1.65 -16.20
N MET A 439 -18.97 -1.45 -16.79
CA MET A 439 -17.74 -1.12 -16.04
C MET A 439 -17.76 0.32 -15.53
N VAL A 440 -18.25 1.26 -16.35
CA VAL A 440 -18.40 2.66 -15.98
C VAL A 440 -19.47 2.81 -14.91
N ASP A 441 -20.61 2.11 -15.01
CA ASP A 441 -21.67 2.10 -14.00
C ASP A 441 -21.12 1.66 -12.64
N LEU A 442 -20.31 0.61 -12.61
CA LEU A 442 -19.71 0.12 -11.37
C LEU A 442 -18.79 1.17 -10.73
N LEU A 443 -17.99 1.87 -11.54
CA LEU A 443 -17.13 2.96 -11.07
C LEU A 443 -17.95 4.15 -10.59
N VAL A 444 -18.90 4.64 -11.39
CA VAL A 444 -19.77 5.78 -11.05
C VAL A 444 -20.50 5.51 -9.74
N ASN A 445 -21.17 4.37 -9.61
CA ASN A 445 -21.92 4.02 -8.41
C ASN A 445 -21.03 4.01 -7.16
N ASN A 446 -19.82 3.46 -7.26
CA ASN A 446 -18.91 3.42 -6.12
C ASN A 446 -18.32 4.80 -5.78
N LEU A 447 -18.00 5.59 -6.79
CA LEU A 447 -17.45 6.94 -6.61
C LEU A 447 -18.52 7.92 -6.08
N GLN A 448 -19.80 7.73 -6.40
CA GLN A 448 -20.93 8.53 -5.88
C GLN A 448 -21.30 8.24 -4.43
N ILE A 449 -20.89 7.10 -3.86
CA ILE A 449 -21.02 6.85 -2.42
C ILE A 449 -20.30 7.96 -1.61
N ALA A 450 -19.29 8.61 -2.20
CA ALA A 450 -18.69 9.81 -1.63
C ALA A 450 -19.70 10.98 -1.51
N GLU A 451 -20.49 11.23 -2.55
CA GLU A 451 -21.42 12.37 -2.59
C GLU A 451 -22.60 12.19 -1.62
N GLN A 452 -23.11 10.97 -1.44
CA GLN A 452 -24.31 10.69 -0.64
C GLN A 452 -24.14 10.76 0.88
N VAL A 453 -22.91 10.74 1.41
CA VAL A 453 -22.66 10.94 2.85
C VAL A 453 -22.70 12.44 3.22
N SER A 454 -22.91 13.32 2.24
CA SER A 454 -22.91 14.78 2.37
C SER A 454 -24.31 15.42 2.34
N SER A 455 -25.37 14.60 2.25
CA SER A 455 -26.79 15.00 2.32
C SER A 455 -27.45 14.33 3.50
#